data_AF-A0A2C9D6Y3-F1
#
_entry.id   AF-A0A2C9D6Y3-F1
#
_cell.length_a   1.000
_cell.length_b   1.000
_cell.length_c   1.000
_cell.angle_alpha   90.00
_cell.angle_beta   90.00
_cell.angle_gamma   90.00
#
_symmetry.space_group_name_H-M   'P 1'
#
loop_
_entity.id
_entity.type
_entity.pdbx_description
1 polymer ?
#
loop_
_entity_poly.entity_id
_entity_poly.type
_entity_poly.pdbx_seq_one_letter_code
_entity_poly.pdbx_strand_id
1 'polypeptide(L)'
;MKSRQKPTIDDQIAEMTQLIERQTNFLAAQVARGQLRQETADWRQDCYEAGLSSLRFVRRYADDFRDFIERKQAFERERAAELRGEGGA
;
A
#
# COMPACT_ATOMS: atom_id res chain seq x y z
N MET A 1 16.74 -25.10 0.02
CA MET A 1 16.39 -23.69 0.30
C MET A 1 14.88 -23.57 0.27
N LYS A 2 14.22 -23.22 1.38
CA LYS A 2 12.78 -22.88 1.33
C LYS A 2 12.66 -21.54 0.60
N SER A 3 11.98 -21.52 -0.54
CA SER A 3 11.57 -20.28 -1.21
C SER A 3 10.87 -19.39 -0.18
N ARG A 4 11.44 -18.23 0.13
CA ARG A 4 10.81 -17.27 1.03
C ARG A 4 9.64 -16.68 0.25
N GLN A 5 8.43 -17.13 0.59
CA GLN A 5 7.20 -16.64 -0.02
C GLN A 5 7.19 -15.12 0.01
N LYS A 6 6.89 -14.49 -1.14
CA LYS A 6 6.78 -13.03 -1.20
C LYS A 6 5.63 -12.59 -0.28
N PRO A 7 5.84 -11.56 0.56
CA PRO A 7 4.80 -11.07 1.46
C PRO A 7 3.60 -10.58 0.65
N THR A 8 2.41 -10.96 1.11
CA THR A 8 1.13 -10.55 0.54
C THR A 8 0.89 -9.06 0.80
N ILE A 9 -0.11 -8.48 0.13
CA ILE A 9 -0.54 -7.11 0.42
C ILE A 9 -1.02 -6.98 1.88
N ASP A 10 -1.63 -8.04 2.42
CA ASP A 10 -2.09 -8.08 3.82
C ASP A 10 -0.90 -8.08 4.79
N ASP A 11 0.15 -8.85 4.49
CA ASP A 11 1.39 -8.83 5.28
C ASP A 11 2.04 -7.45 5.29
N GLN A 12 2.10 -6.80 4.12
CA GLN A 12 2.71 -5.47 3.97
C GLN A 12 1.91 -4.38 4.67
N ILE A 13 0.58 -4.43 4.60
CA ILE A 13 -0.30 -3.50 5.30
C ILE A 13 -0.16 -3.69 6.80
N ALA A 14 -0.16 -4.93 7.30
CA ALA A 14 0.03 -5.22 8.72
C ALA A 14 1.38 -4.70 9.24
N GLU A 15 2.46 -4.92 8.49
CA GLU A 15 3.80 -4.43 8.88
C GLU A 15 3.85 -2.89 8.93
N MET A 16 3.27 -2.20 7.94
CA MET A 16 3.21 -0.75 7.93
C MET A 16 2.34 -0.18 9.05
N THR A 17 1.19 -0.81 9.35
CA THR A 17 0.36 -0.43 10.49
C THR A 17 1.13 -0.54 11.80
N GLN A 18 1.84 -1.65 12.03
CA GLN A 18 2.66 -1.83 13.23
C GLN A 18 3.82 -0.83 13.31
N LEU A 19 4.41 -0.44 12.17
CA LEU A 19 5.44 0.58 12.15
C LEU A 19 4.88 1.94 12.57
N ILE A 20 3.73 2.32 12.01
CA ILE A 20 3.06 3.58 12.35
C ILE A 20 2.69 3.62 13.83
N GLU A 21 2.08 2.56 14.38
CA GLU A 21 1.74 2.48 15.80
C GLU A 21 2.97 2.66 16.71
N ARG A 22 4.10 2.04 16.34
CA ARG A 22 5.37 2.21 17.06
C ARG A 22 5.88 3.65 17.00
N GLN A 23 5.78 4.30 15.84
CA GLN A 23 6.17 5.70 15.70
C GLN A 23 5.28 6.64 16.49
N THR A 24 3.96 6.43 16.50
CA THR A 24 3.01 7.22 17.31
C THR A 24 3.36 7.13 18.80
N ASN A 25 3.62 5.93 19.32
CA ASN A 25 4.05 5.74 20.71
C ASN A 25 5.39 6.45 21.01
N PHE A 26 6.31 6.44 20.04
CA PHE A 26 7.58 7.12 20.17
C PHE A 26 7.45 8.66 20.20
N LEU A 27 6.53 9.23 19.41
CA LEU A 27 6.22 10.67 19.46
C LEU A 27 5.70 11.07 20.85
N ALA A 28 4.74 10.32 21.39
CA ALA A 28 4.20 10.57 22.73
C ALA A 28 5.30 10.55 23.80
N ALA A 29 6.25 9.62 23.71
CA ALA A 29 7.39 9.55 24.61
C ALA A 29 8.35 10.75 24.46
N GLN A 30 8.59 11.24 23.24
CA GLN A 30 9.45 12.42 23.03
C GLN A 30 8.81 13.70 23.57
N VAL A 31 7.49 13.87 23.40
CA VAL A 31 6.74 14.99 23.97
C VAL A 31 6.83 14.96 25.49
N ALA A 32 6.58 13.80 26.12
CA ALA A 32 6.63 13.66 27.58
C ALA A 32 8.03 13.97 28.17
N ARG A 33 9.09 13.75 27.39
CA ARG A 33 10.47 14.08 27.77
C ARG A 33 10.89 15.51 27.44
N GLY A 34 9.99 16.33 26.87
CA GLY A 34 10.31 17.68 26.41
C GLY A 34 11.27 17.72 25.22
N GLN A 35 11.46 16.60 24.52
CA GLN A 35 12.36 16.46 23.38
C GLN A 35 11.69 16.83 22.05
N LEU A 36 10.36 16.91 22.03
CA LEU A 36 9.56 17.28 20.89
C LEU A 36 8.45 18.24 21.32
N ARG A 37 8.23 19.30 20.54
CA ARG A 37 7.09 20.21 20.76
C ARG A 37 5.78 19.50 20.43
N GLN A 38 4.75 19.76 21.23
CA GLN A 38 3.41 19.19 21.02
C GLN A 38 2.89 19.41 19.59
N GLU A 39 2.94 20.64 19.09
CA GLU A 39 2.49 20.99 17.73
C GLU A 39 3.20 20.17 16.63
N THR A 40 4.49 19.89 16.80
CA THR A 40 5.24 19.06 15.86
C THR A 40 4.85 17.59 15.98
N ALA A 41 4.51 17.12 17.18
CA ALA A 41 4.00 15.76 17.38
C ALA A 41 2.61 15.60 16.75
N ASP A 42 1.73 16.58 16.92
CA ASP A 42 0.37 16.59 16.37
C ASP A 42 0.41 16.52 14.84
N TRP A 43 1.20 17.38 14.19
CA TRP A 43 1.35 17.35 12.72
C TRP A 43 1.89 16.00 12.21
N ARG A 44 2.84 15.39 12.93
CA ARG A 44 3.36 14.06 12.57
C ARG A 44 2.31 12.97 12.76
N GLN A 45 1.49 13.09 13.80
CA GLN A 45 0.40 12.17 14.05
C GLN A 45 -0.67 12.26 12.95
N ASP A 46 -1.03 13.46 12.49
CA ASP A 46 -1.93 13.64 11.35
C ASP A 46 -1.40 12.94 10.08
N CYS A 47 -0.09 13.04 9.83
CA CYS A 47 0.56 12.36 8.72
C CYS A 47 0.46 10.82 8.84
N TYR A 48 0.63 10.29 10.06
CA TYR A 48 0.48 8.86 10.33
C TYR A 48 -0.97 8.40 10.17
N GLU A 49 -1.94 9.20 10.62
CA GLU A 49 -3.37 8.91 10.44
C GLU A 49 -3.77 8.92 8.96
N ALA A 50 -3.27 9.87 8.17
CA ALA A 50 -3.44 9.89 6.72
C ALA A 50 -2.82 8.66 6.04
N GLY A 51 -1.64 8.23 6.51
CA GLY A 51 -1.00 6.98 6.08
C GLY A 51 -1.88 5.76 6.34
N LEU A 52 -2.39 5.60 7.57
CA LEU A 52 -3.30 4.51 7.93
C LEU A 52 -4.59 4.53 7.11
N SER A 53 -5.14 5.72 6.83
CA SER A 53 -6.31 5.87 5.96
C SER A 53 -6.03 5.36 4.55
N SER A 54 -4.86 5.69 4.00
CA SER A 54 -4.43 5.24 2.68
C SER A 54 -4.24 3.72 2.62
N LEU A 55 -3.67 3.11 3.67
CA LEU A 55 -3.55 1.66 3.76
C LEU A 55 -4.92 0.96 3.79
N ARG A 56 -5.87 1.51 4.55
CA ARG A 56 -7.26 1.01 4.57
C ARG A 56 -7.93 1.12 3.22
N PHE A 57 -7.74 2.23 2.51
CA PHE A 57 -8.24 2.42 1.16
C PHE A 57 -7.67 1.36 0.21
N VAL A 58 -6.34 1.20 0.19
CA VAL A 58 -5.67 0.21 -0.65
C VAL A 58 -6.21 -1.19 -0.35
N ARG A 59 -6.34 -1.58 0.92
CA ARG A 59 -6.87 -2.90 1.26
C ARG A 59 -8.30 -3.10 0.76
N ARG A 60 -9.15 -2.10 0.95
CA ARG A 60 -10.57 -2.15 0.60
C ARG A 60 -10.79 -2.41 -0.89
N TYR A 61 -9.94 -1.83 -1.74
CA TYR A 61 -10.09 -1.90 -3.20
C TYR A 61 -9.02 -2.78 -3.87
N ALA A 62 -8.20 -3.50 -3.09
CA ALA A 62 -7.07 -4.28 -3.63
C ALA A 62 -7.52 -5.34 -4.64
N ASP A 63 -8.63 -6.03 -4.37
CA ASP A 63 -9.16 -7.07 -5.24
C ASP A 63 -9.80 -6.45 -6.50
N ASP A 64 -10.55 -5.35 -6.37
CA ASP A 64 -11.11 -4.61 -7.52
C ASP A 64 -10.00 -4.09 -8.46
N PHE A 65 -8.90 -3.57 -7.90
CA PHE A 65 -7.75 -3.15 -8.70
C PHE A 65 -7.08 -4.32 -9.39
N ARG A 66 -6.95 -5.48 -8.72
CA ARG A 66 -6.38 -6.70 -9.32
C ARG A 66 -7.24 -7.15 -10.50
N ASP A 67 -8.54 -7.25 -10.31
CA ASP A 67 -9.50 -7.64 -11.35
C ASP A 67 -9.46 -6.68 -12.54
N PHE A 68 -9.40 -5.37 -12.29
CA PHE A 68 -9.28 -4.38 -13.36
C PHE A 68 -7.98 -4.55 -14.17
N ILE A 69 -6.84 -4.74 -13.50
CA ILE A 69 -5.54 -4.93 -14.16
C ILE A 69 -5.57 -6.21 -15.02
N GLU A 70 -6.09 -7.31 -14.49
CA GLU A 70 -6.19 -8.57 -15.22
C GLU A 70 -7.06 -8.45 -16.47
N ARG A 71 -8.22 -7.79 -16.35
CA ARG A 71 -9.11 -7.52 -17.49
C ARG A 71 -8.44 -6.64 -18.54
N LYS A 72 -7.73 -5.60 -18.14
CA LYS A 72 -7.00 -4.72 -19.06
C LYS A 72 -5.92 -5.49 -19.82
N GLN A 73 -5.13 -6.32 -19.12
CA GLN A 73 -4.11 -7.14 -19.74
C GLN A 73 -4.70 -8.20 -20.69
N ALA A 74 -5.85 -8.78 -20.34
CA ALA A 74 -6.54 -9.72 -21.22
C ALA A 74 -6.96 -9.03 -22.53
N PHE A 75 -7.60 -7.86 -22.44
CA PHE A 75 -7.97 -7.05 -23.59
C PHE A 75 -6.76 -6.68 -24.46
N GLU A 76 -5.64 -6.27 -23.84
CA GLU A 76 -4.41 -5.94 -24.58
C GLU A 76 -3.82 -7.16 -25.30
N ARG A 77 -3.91 -8.36 -24.70
CA ARG A 77 -3.48 -9.62 -25.35
C ARG A 77 -4.36 -10.00 -26.54
N GLU A 78 -5.67 -9.88 -26.40
CA GLU A 78 -6.65 -10.13 -27.48
C GLU A 78 -6.40 -9.18 -28.65
N ARG A 79 -6.33 -7.88 -28.39
CA ARG A 79 -6.04 -6.87 -29.40
C ARG A 79 -4.70 -7.11 -30.10
N ALA A 80 -3.66 -7.51 -29.36
CA ALA A 80 -2.36 -7.83 -29.95
C ALA A 80 -2.37 -9.13 -30.77
N ALA A 81 -3.29 -10.06 -30.50
CA ALA A 81 -3.48 -11.26 -31.31
C ALA A 81 -4.21 -10.94 -32.63
N GLU A 82 -5.26 -10.11 -32.57
CA GLU A 82 -6.01 -9.63 -33.75
C GLU A 82 -5.09 -8.90 -34.73
N LEU A 83 -4.29 -7.93 -34.25
CA LEU A 83 -3.34 -7.18 -35.08
C LEU A 83 -2.26 -8.06 -35.73
N ARG A 84 -1.91 -9.20 -35.11
CA ARG A 84 -0.97 -10.18 -35.69
C ARG A 84 -1.65 -11.11 -36.69
N GLY A 85 -2.94 -11.39 -36.52
CA GLY A 85 -3.74 -12.17 -37.47
C GLY A 85 -4.05 -11.41 -38.76
N GLU A 86 -4.23 -10.09 -38.68
CA GLU A 86 -4.51 -9.22 -39.85
C GLU A 86 -3.25 -8.86 -40.67
N GLY A 87 -2.05 -8.97 -40.09
CA GLY A 87 -0.79 -8.66 -40.77
C GLY A 87 -0.11 -9.86 -41.47
N GLY A 88 -0.77 -11.02 -41.53
CA GLY A 88 -0.21 -12.27 -42.06
C GLY A 88 -0.96 -12.87 -43.25
N ALA A 89 -1.80 -12.09 -43.93
CA ALA A 89 -2.50 -12.47 -45.17
C ALA A 89 -1.91 -11.75 -46.39
#